data_AF-A0A935YM46-F1
#
_entry.id   AF-A0A935YM46-F1
#
_cell.length_a   1.000
_cell.length_b   1.000
_cell.length_c   1.000
_cell.angle_alpha   90.00
_cell.angle_beta   90.00
_cell.angle_gamma   90.00
#
_symmetry.space_group_name_H-M   'P 1'
#
loop_
_entity.id
_entity.type
_entity.pdbx_description
1 polymer ?
#
loop_
_entity_poly.entity_id
_entity_poly.type
_entity_poly.pdbx_seq_one_letter_code
_entity_poly.pdbx_strand_id
1 'polypeptide(L)'
;MGQYHYLVNLDKREFINPHRLAVGLKACEQLGSFPSTPQALFVLLVCSNGRGGGDLTETRGFGERIIGRWAGDRIAVVGDYAENYDIKAPLHDPVSAIYDLCYEGRYREISALVRPVLAAELGVEYVAEPRVFRNADGSEERYESWRIRCAEEAELSVLDG
;
A
#
# COMPACT_ATOMS: atom_id res chain seq x y z
N MET A 1 -0.58 19.15 -13.46
CA MET A 1 -1.04 17.99 -12.66
C MET A 1 -0.26 16.76 -13.09
N GLY A 2 -0.03 15.81 -12.19
CA GLY A 2 0.61 14.53 -12.50
C GLY A 2 -0.35 13.38 -12.20
N GLN A 3 -0.15 12.25 -12.87
CA GLN A 3 -0.99 11.06 -12.75
C GLN A 3 -0.71 10.31 -11.43
N TYR A 4 -1.75 10.04 -10.66
CA TYR A 4 -1.71 9.38 -9.36
C TYR A 4 -2.16 7.94 -9.47
N HIS A 5 -1.61 7.05 -8.65
CA HIS A 5 -1.86 5.61 -8.79
C HIS A 5 -2.09 4.92 -7.44
N TYR A 6 -3.05 4.00 -7.42
CA TYR A 6 -3.24 3.05 -6.32
C TYR A 6 -2.92 1.63 -6.77
N LEU A 7 -2.40 0.83 -5.84
CA LEU A 7 -2.31 -0.62 -6.00
C LEU A 7 -3.61 -1.24 -5.49
N VAL A 8 -4.33 -1.96 -6.35
CA VAL A 8 -5.73 -2.36 -6.14
C VAL A 8 -5.91 -3.85 -6.36
N ASN A 9 -6.60 -4.50 -5.44
CA ASN A 9 -7.17 -5.83 -5.63
C ASN A 9 -8.63 -5.70 -6.12
N LEU A 10 -8.86 -6.16 -7.35
CA LEU A 10 -10.11 -6.02 -8.08
C LEU A 10 -11.17 -7.04 -7.65
N ASP A 11 -10.76 -8.18 -7.10
CA ASP A 11 -11.65 -9.23 -6.62
C ASP A 11 -12.20 -8.93 -5.23
N LYS A 12 -11.34 -8.47 -4.33
CA LYS A 12 -11.71 -8.16 -2.93
C LYS A 12 -12.16 -6.72 -2.73
N ARG A 13 -12.01 -5.86 -3.74
CA ARG A 13 -12.18 -4.41 -3.64
C ARG A 13 -11.37 -3.81 -2.48
N GLU A 14 -10.08 -4.14 -2.45
CA GLU A 14 -9.12 -3.63 -1.46
C GLU A 14 -8.04 -2.81 -2.18
N PHE A 15 -7.42 -1.85 -1.50
CA PHE A 15 -6.32 -1.09 -2.09
C PHE A 15 -5.29 -0.64 -1.06
N ILE A 16 -4.10 -0.33 -1.57
CA ILE A 16 -3.00 0.31 -0.85
C ILE A 16 -2.95 1.77 -1.25
N ASN A 17 -2.97 2.64 -0.25
CA ASN A 17 -2.73 4.07 -0.38
C ASN A 17 -1.23 4.36 -0.13
N PRO A 18 -0.44 4.72 -1.15
CA PRO A 18 1.00 5.01 -1.01
C PRO A 18 1.33 6.01 0.10
N HIS A 19 0.50 7.04 0.31
CA HIS A 19 0.74 8.03 1.35
C HIS A 19 0.69 7.45 2.77
N ARG A 20 -0.10 6.39 2.97
CA ARG A 20 -0.12 5.66 4.26
C ARG A 20 1.15 4.86 4.48
N LEU A 21 1.91 4.58 3.41
CA LEU A 21 3.23 3.96 3.45
C LEU A 21 4.37 5.00 3.35
N ALA A 22 4.09 6.30 3.57
CA ALA A 22 5.05 7.40 3.43
C ALA A 22 5.66 7.56 2.02
N VAL A 23 4.93 7.12 0.99
CA VAL A 23 5.35 7.20 -0.42
C VAL A 23 4.46 8.19 -1.17
N GLY A 24 5.01 8.81 -2.21
CA GLY A 24 4.26 9.66 -3.14
C GLY A 24 3.28 8.87 -4.02
N LEU A 25 2.29 9.54 -4.60
CA LEU A 25 1.25 8.89 -5.41
C LEU A 25 1.65 8.68 -6.87
N LYS A 26 2.72 9.32 -7.37
CA LYS A 26 3.14 9.13 -8.76
C LYS A 26 3.85 7.80 -8.93
N ALA A 27 3.70 7.18 -10.10
CA ALA A 27 4.29 5.86 -10.37
C ALA A 27 5.81 5.82 -10.14
N CYS A 28 6.56 6.85 -10.55
CA CYS A 28 8.00 6.91 -10.33
C CYS A 28 8.39 7.09 -8.85
N GLU A 29 7.58 7.81 -8.07
CA GLU A 29 7.79 7.98 -6.63
C GLU A 29 7.58 6.63 -5.92
N GLN A 30 6.61 5.84 -6.38
CA GLN A 30 6.35 4.49 -5.86
C GLN A 30 7.45 3.49 -6.19
N LEU A 31 8.02 3.54 -7.39
CA LEU A 31 9.14 2.67 -7.77
C LEU A 31 10.44 3.02 -7.04
N GLY A 32 10.71 4.32 -6.81
CA GLY A 32 11.98 4.81 -6.28
C GLY A 32 12.06 4.90 -4.76
N SER A 33 10.98 4.60 -4.03
CA SER A 33 10.94 4.73 -2.56
C SER A 33 11.21 3.40 -1.86
N PHE A 34 11.71 3.48 -0.62
CA PHE A 34 11.89 2.32 0.25
C PHE A 34 11.51 2.67 1.70
N PRO A 35 10.70 1.84 2.37
CA PRO A 35 9.72 0.90 1.82
C PRO A 35 8.76 1.54 0.81
N SER A 36 8.13 0.74 -0.04
CA SER A 36 7.13 1.21 -1.00
C SER A 36 6.07 0.17 -1.37
N THR A 37 5.18 0.54 -2.29
CA THR A 37 4.06 -0.30 -2.72
C THR A 37 4.49 -1.63 -3.37
N PRO A 38 5.65 -1.78 -4.04
CA PRO A 38 6.15 -3.08 -4.48
C PRO A 38 6.43 -4.06 -3.34
N GLN A 39 7.03 -3.63 -2.22
CA GLN A 39 7.24 -4.53 -1.06
C GLN A 39 5.90 -4.93 -0.44
N ALA A 40 4.96 -3.98 -0.31
CA ALA A 40 3.60 -4.27 0.13
C ALA A 40 2.93 -5.32 -0.77
N LEU A 41 3.04 -5.15 -2.09
CA LEU A 41 2.50 -6.11 -3.07
C LEU A 41 3.11 -7.49 -2.90
N PHE A 42 4.44 -7.58 -2.75
CA PHE A 42 5.12 -8.85 -2.59
C PHE A 42 4.58 -9.60 -1.36
N VAL A 43 4.51 -8.94 -0.19
CA VAL A 43 3.92 -9.49 1.04
C VAL A 43 2.49 -10.01 0.81
N LEU A 44 1.65 -9.21 0.14
CA LEU A 44 0.26 -9.58 -0.13
C LEU A 44 0.11 -10.78 -1.07
N LEU A 45 1.13 -11.07 -1.87
CA LEU A 45 1.13 -12.16 -2.86
C LEU A 45 1.77 -13.48 -2.37
N VAL A 46 2.60 -13.45 -1.32
CA VAL A 46 3.30 -14.67 -0.83
C VAL A 46 2.29 -15.73 -0.38
N CYS A 47 2.11 -16.77 -1.19
CA CYS A 47 1.09 -17.80 -0.99
C CYS A 47 1.57 -19.01 -0.15
N SER A 48 2.84 -19.04 0.23
CA SER A 48 3.48 -20.20 0.85
C SER A 48 4.37 -19.87 2.06
N ASN A 49 3.99 -18.89 2.88
CA ASN A 49 4.71 -18.52 4.10
C ASN A 49 4.53 -19.55 5.24
N GLY A 50 5.56 -19.72 6.07
CA GLY A 50 5.54 -20.52 7.31
C GLY A 50 5.96 -21.98 7.12
N ARG A 51 6.85 -22.27 6.16
CA ARG A 51 7.31 -23.62 5.80
C ARG A 51 8.82 -23.80 5.81
N GLY A 52 9.63 -22.76 6.04
CA GLY A 52 11.09 -22.87 5.96
C GLY A 52 11.86 -21.60 6.34
N GLY A 53 13.20 -21.67 6.21
CA GLY A 53 14.03 -20.48 6.40
C GLY A 53 13.70 -19.39 5.37
N GLY A 54 13.72 -18.12 5.81
CA GLY A 54 13.39 -16.97 4.96
C GLY A 54 11.91 -16.61 4.89
N ASP A 55 11.06 -17.24 5.71
CA ASP A 55 9.66 -16.83 5.89
C ASP A 55 9.57 -15.43 6.50
N LEU A 56 8.55 -14.67 6.09
CA LEU A 56 8.23 -13.39 6.70
C LEU A 56 7.74 -13.63 8.14
N THR A 57 8.31 -12.89 9.08
CA THR A 57 8.12 -12.99 10.52
C THR A 57 6.74 -12.51 10.98
N GLU A 58 6.29 -11.34 10.54
CA GLU A 58 4.99 -10.81 10.92
C GLU A 58 3.91 -11.21 9.91
N THR A 59 2.94 -11.99 10.37
CA THR A 59 1.89 -12.54 9.51
C THR A 59 0.57 -11.78 9.59
N ARG A 60 0.41 -10.92 10.63
CA ARG A 60 -0.82 -10.22 10.94
C ARG A 60 -0.64 -8.71 11.06
N GLY A 61 -1.62 -7.98 10.53
CA GLY A 61 -1.83 -6.57 10.82
C GLY A 61 -3.08 -6.40 11.65
N PHE A 62 -2.98 -5.88 12.87
CA PHE A 62 -4.12 -5.67 13.77
C PHE A 62 -5.03 -6.92 13.92
N GLY A 63 -4.42 -8.12 13.95
CA GLY A 63 -5.12 -9.39 14.11
C GLY A 63 -5.61 -10.07 12.82
N GLU A 64 -5.56 -9.39 11.67
CA GLU A 64 -5.91 -9.96 10.35
C GLU A 64 -4.70 -10.56 9.65
N ARG A 65 -4.88 -11.69 8.95
CA ARG A 65 -3.82 -12.28 8.11
C ARG A 65 -3.59 -11.39 6.88
N ILE A 66 -2.33 -11.02 6.66
CA ILE A 66 -1.92 -10.12 5.58
C ILE A 66 -1.05 -10.80 4.53
N ILE A 67 -0.12 -11.66 4.96
CA ILE A 67 0.72 -12.39 4.01
C ILE A 67 -0.14 -13.30 3.14
N GLY A 68 0.02 -13.19 1.83
CA GLY A 68 -0.74 -13.96 0.85
C GLY A 68 -2.22 -13.61 0.77
N ARG A 69 -2.66 -12.50 1.38
CA ARG A 69 -4.06 -12.09 1.39
C ARG A 69 -4.62 -11.91 -0.02
N TRP A 70 -3.79 -11.51 -0.98
CA TRP A 70 -4.17 -11.32 -2.38
C TRP A 70 -3.63 -12.42 -3.32
N ALA A 71 -3.12 -13.51 -2.76
CA ALA A 71 -2.58 -14.60 -3.55
C ALA A 71 -3.67 -15.23 -4.44
N GLY A 72 -3.47 -15.16 -5.77
CA GLY A 72 -4.39 -15.71 -6.76
C GLY A 72 -5.49 -14.74 -7.22
N ASP A 73 -5.55 -13.53 -6.68
CA ASP A 73 -6.54 -12.52 -7.08
C ASP A 73 -6.08 -11.69 -8.29
N ARG A 74 -7.03 -10.99 -8.92
CA ARG A 74 -6.80 -10.00 -9.97
C ARG A 74 -6.36 -8.68 -9.35
N ILE A 75 -5.10 -8.31 -9.56
CA ILE A 75 -4.48 -7.10 -9.01
C ILE A 75 -4.04 -6.19 -10.16
N ALA A 76 -4.20 -4.88 -9.97
CA ALA A 76 -3.72 -3.87 -10.91
C ALA A 76 -3.19 -2.64 -10.17
N VAL A 77 -2.31 -1.89 -10.84
CA VAL A 77 -2.03 -0.50 -10.46
C VAL A 77 -2.92 0.37 -11.33
N VAL A 78 -3.86 1.08 -10.71
CA VAL A 78 -4.86 1.88 -11.42
C VAL A 78 -4.64 3.36 -11.11
N GLY A 79 -4.54 4.16 -12.17
CA GLY A 79 -4.36 5.59 -12.08
C GLY A 79 -5.66 6.38 -12.20
N ASP A 80 -5.62 7.64 -11.79
CA ASP A 80 -6.72 8.60 -11.94
C ASP A 80 -7.05 8.94 -13.40
N TYR A 81 -6.18 8.57 -14.34
CA TYR A 81 -6.36 8.75 -15.79
C TYR A 81 -6.62 7.40 -16.50
N ALA A 82 -6.91 6.34 -15.75
CA ALA A 82 -7.13 5.03 -16.36
C ALA A 82 -8.44 5.02 -17.18
N GLU A 83 -8.44 4.26 -18.26
CA GLU A 83 -9.57 4.13 -19.17
C GLU A 83 -10.06 2.68 -19.22
N ASN A 84 -11.32 2.48 -19.60
CA ASN A 84 -11.95 1.15 -19.62
C ASN A 84 -11.28 0.15 -20.56
N TYR A 85 -10.45 0.62 -21.49
CA TYR A 85 -9.70 -0.24 -22.40
C TYR A 85 -8.32 -0.65 -21.86
N ASP A 86 -7.83 -0.05 -20.78
CA ASP A 86 -6.50 -0.35 -20.22
C ASP A 86 -6.44 -1.73 -19.57
N ILE A 87 -7.57 -2.20 -19.02
CA ILE A 87 -7.73 -3.57 -18.53
C ILE A 87 -8.84 -4.25 -19.32
N LYS A 88 -8.48 -5.28 -20.09
CA LYS A 88 -9.41 -6.01 -20.97
C LYS A 88 -10.20 -7.10 -20.27
N ALA A 89 -9.82 -7.47 -19.05
CA ALA A 89 -10.52 -8.49 -18.27
C ALA A 89 -11.92 -7.98 -17.88
N PRO A 90 -12.94 -8.85 -17.81
CA PRO A 90 -14.26 -8.46 -17.34
C PRO A 90 -14.20 -8.13 -15.83
N LEU A 91 -14.46 -6.88 -15.47
CA LEU A 91 -14.46 -6.39 -14.09
C LEU A 91 -15.87 -6.04 -13.62
N HIS A 92 -16.07 -6.00 -12.30
CA HIS A 92 -17.32 -5.54 -11.70
C HIS A 92 -17.52 -4.03 -11.85
N ASP A 93 -16.42 -3.28 -11.76
CA ASP A 93 -16.41 -1.83 -11.83
C ASP A 93 -15.63 -1.38 -13.08
N PRO A 94 -16.06 -0.28 -13.75
CA PRO A 94 -15.34 0.25 -14.90
C PRO A 94 -13.95 0.75 -14.46
N VAL A 95 -12.90 0.40 -15.21
CA VAL A 95 -11.50 0.75 -14.89
C VAL A 95 -11.36 2.26 -14.64
N SER A 96 -12.04 3.07 -15.44
CA SER A 96 -12.00 4.53 -15.35
C SER A 96 -12.60 5.10 -14.06
N ALA A 97 -13.37 4.32 -13.31
CA ALA A 97 -13.95 4.75 -12.04
C ALA A 97 -13.20 4.21 -10.81
N ILE A 98 -12.32 3.21 -10.98
CA ILE A 98 -11.73 2.50 -9.83
C ILE A 98 -10.94 3.43 -8.91
N TYR A 99 -10.19 4.39 -9.46
CA TYR A 99 -9.43 5.34 -8.66
C TYR A 99 -10.36 6.15 -7.74
N ASP A 100 -11.41 6.73 -8.30
CA ASP A 100 -12.40 7.51 -7.55
C ASP A 100 -13.16 6.64 -6.54
N LEU A 101 -13.52 5.42 -6.92
CA LEU A 101 -14.14 4.45 -6.01
C LEU A 101 -13.25 4.12 -4.81
N CYS A 102 -11.92 4.07 -4.99
CA CYS A 102 -10.98 3.94 -3.87
C CYS A 102 -10.98 5.20 -3.00
N TYR A 103 -10.89 6.38 -3.62
CA TYR A 103 -10.87 7.66 -2.93
C TYR A 103 -12.15 7.92 -2.10
N GLU A 104 -13.30 7.55 -2.65
CA GLU A 104 -14.62 7.66 -2.01
C GLU A 104 -14.89 6.58 -0.94
N GLY A 105 -13.94 5.66 -0.72
CA GLY A 105 -14.06 4.61 0.28
C GLY A 105 -15.01 3.46 -0.11
N ARG A 106 -15.27 3.27 -1.40
CA ARG A 106 -15.98 2.08 -1.92
C ARG A 106 -15.10 0.84 -1.95
N TYR A 107 -13.78 1.03 -2.05
CA TYR A 107 -12.79 0.00 -1.82
C TYR A 107 -12.24 0.14 -0.40
N ARG A 108 -11.91 -0.99 0.23
CA ARG A 108 -11.31 -1.02 1.56
C ARG A 108 -9.83 -0.66 1.46
N GLU A 109 -9.45 0.44 2.07
CA GLU A 109 -8.05 0.83 2.27
C GLU A 109 -7.43 -0.10 3.33
N ILE A 110 -6.32 -0.79 2.99
CA ILE A 110 -5.70 -1.78 3.89
C ILE A 110 -4.24 -1.47 4.25
N SER A 111 -3.67 -0.32 3.87
CA SER A 111 -2.25 -0.02 4.13
C SER A 111 -1.93 -0.04 5.61
N ALA A 112 -2.87 0.38 6.46
CA ALA A 112 -2.69 0.30 7.90
C ALA A 112 -2.41 -1.13 8.38
N LEU A 113 -3.06 -2.13 7.78
CA LEU A 113 -2.84 -3.54 8.09
C LEU A 113 -1.51 -4.07 7.55
N VAL A 114 -1.02 -3.51 6.45
CA VAL A 114 0.24 -3.97 5.82
C VAL A 114 1.48 -3.42 6.53
N ARG A 115 1.40 -2.21 7.10
CA ARG A 115 2.55 -1.55 7.75
C ARG A 115 3.25 -2.38 8.84
N PRO A 116 2.56 -3.07 9.78
CA PRO A 116 3.24 -3.88 10.78
C PRO A 116 4.14 -4.95 10.16
N VAL A 117 3.67 -5.57 9.06
CA VAL A 117 4.47 -6.55 8.33
C VAL A 117 5.71 -5.89 7.73
N LEU A 118 5.54 -4.78 6.99
CA LEU A 118 6.68 -4.06 6.41
C LEU A 118 7.66 -3.53 7.46
N ALA A 119 7.16 -3.07 8.59
CA ALA A 119 7.95 -2.59 9.71
C ALA A 119 8.86 -3.69 10.26
N ALA A 120 8.28 -4.87 10.52
CA ALA A 120 9.01 -6.04 11.01
C ALA A 120 10.06 -6.53 9.99
N GLU A 121 9.67 -6.71 8.72
CA GLU A 121 10.55 -7.32 7.72
C GLU A 121 11.66 -6.38 7.22
N LEU A 122 11.40 -5.07 7.21
CA LEU A 122 12.33 -4.09 6.65
C LEU A 122 13.09 -3.30 7.72
N GLY A 123 12.81 -3.55 9.01
CA GLY A 123 13.47 -2.86 10.10
C GLY A 123 13.17 -1.36 10.13
N VAL A 124 11.91 -1.00 9.90
CA VAL A 124 11.48 0.40 9.76
C VAL A 124 10.36 0.77 10.73
N GLU A 125 10.31 2.03 11.11
CA GLU A 125 9.20 2.61 11.90
C GLU A 125 8.41 3.60 11.06
N TYR A 126 7.07 3.48 11.08
CA TYR A 126 6.16 4.43 10.48
C TYR A 126 5.71 5.47 11.51
N VAL A 127 6.13 6.72 11.31
CA VAL A 127 5.81 7.84 12.20
C VAL A 127 4.71 8.69 11.59
N ALA A 128 3.61 8.85 12.32
CA ALA A 128 2.52 9.76 11.96
C ALA A 128 2.89 11.20 12.32
N GLU A 129 2.72 12.12 11.37
CA GLU A 129 2.86 13.55 11.58
C GLU A 129 1.53 14.23 11.25
N PRO A 130 0.85 14.84 12.24
CA PRO A 130 -0.34 15.62 11.97
C PRO A 130 0.03 16.84 11.13
N ARG A 131 -0.69 17.04 10.04
CA ARG A 131 -0.60 18.22 9.16
C ARG A 131 -1.91 18.98 9.20
N VAL A 132 -1.80 20.30 9.11
CA VAL A 132 -2.94 21.20 8.95
C VAL A 132 -2.70 21.97 7.66
N PHE A 133 -3.61 21.79 6.70
CA PHE A 133 -3.66 22.63 5.51
C PHE A 133 -4.67 23.74 5.75
N ARG A 134 -4.29 24.97 5.40
CA ARG A 134 -5.19 26.13 5.41
C ARG A 134 -5.55 26.45 3.98
N ASN A 135 -6.82 26.27 3.65
CA ASN A 135 -7.38 26.63 2.36
C ASN A 135 -7.43 28.16 2.20
N ALA A 136 -7.50 28.63 0.96
CA ALA A 136 -7.54 30.05 0.64
C ALA A 136 -8.82 30.75 1.17
N ASP A 137 -9.89 29.99 1.40
CA ASP A 137 -11.14 30.45 1.98
C ASP A 137 -11.11 30.53 3.53
N GLY A 138 -9.98 30.19 4.15
CA GLY A 138 -9.77 30.18 5.59
C GLY A 138 -10.20 28.89 6.29
N SER A 139 -10.70 27.89 5.56
CA SER A 139 -10.99 26.57 6.13
C SER A 139 -9.71 25.79 6.44
N GLU A 140 -9.75 24.94 7.47
CA GLU A 140 -8.63 24.09 7.89
C GLU A 140 -8.96 22.62 7.62
N GLU A 141 -8.06 21.94 6.91
CA GLU A 141 -8.10 20.49 6.74
C GLU A 141 -6.97 19.83 7.52
N ARG A 142 -7.32 18.85 8.34
CA ARG A 142 -6.35 18.08 9.13
C ARG A 142 -6.18 16.71 8.50
N TYR A 143 -4.93 16.33 8.27
CA TYR A 143 -4.59 15.02 7.73
C TYR A 143 -3.31 14.50 8.34
N GLU A 144 -3.14 13.18 8.29
CA GLU A 144 -1.91 12.53 8.73
C GLU A 144 -0.97 12.38 7.54
N SER A 145 0.24 12.92 7.67
CA SER A 145 1.36 12.56 6.81
C SER A 145 2.16 11.47 7.50
N TRP A 146 2.72 10.54 6.72
CA TRP A 146 3.57 9.49 7.27
C TRP A 146 5.01 9.71 6.85
N ARG A 147 5.95 9.37 7.74
CA ARG A 147 7.39 9.30 7.47
C ARG A 147 7.94 7.97 7.94
N ILE A 148 9.10 7.59 7.41
CA ILE A 148 9.79 6.37 7.79
C ILE A 148 11.12 6.74 8.45
N ARG A 149 11.50 5.95 9.46
CA ARG A 149 12.82 5.97 10.08
C ARG A 149 13.35 4.53 10.14
N CYS A 150 14.66 4.36 10.09
CA CYS A 150 15.25 3.07 10.45
C CYS A 150 14.98 2.82 11.94
N ALA A 151 14.54 1.61 12.28
CA ALA A 151 14.41 1.22 13.67
C ALA A 151 15.81 1.09 14.29
N GLU A 152 16.02 1.62 15.49
CA GLU A 152 17.33 1.62 16.17
C GLU A 152 17.86 0.20 16.45
N GLU A 153 16.98 -0.81 16.47
CA GLU A 153 17.29 -2.22 16.73
C GLU A 153 17.22 -3.10 15.47
N ALA A 154 17.10 -2.51 14.27
CA ALA A 154 17.02 -3.29 13.03
C ALA A 154 18.38 -3.93 12.67
N GLU A 155 18.68 -5.08 13.27
CA GLU A 155 19.60 -6.03 12.65
C GLU A 155 18.95 -6.50 11.34
N LEU A 156 19.53 -6.08 10.21
CA LEU A 156 19.18 -6.58 8.88
C LEU A 156 19.51 -8.09 8.84
N SER A 157 18.58 -8.92 9.29
CA SER A 157 18.77 -10.38 9.45
C SER A 157 18.88 -11.14 8.12
N VAL A 158 18.90 -10.45 6.98
CA VAL A 158 18.76 -11.03 5.64
C VAL A 158 20.12 -11.28 4.97
N LEU A 159 21.24 -10.89 5.58
CA LEU A 159 22.59 -11.08 5.01
C LEU A 159 23.48 -12.08 5.77
N ASP A 160 23.01 -12.62 6.90
CA ASP A 160 23.81 -13.50 7.76
C ASP A 160 23.39 -14.99 7.70
N GLY A 161 22.68 -15.40 6.64
CA GLY A 161 22.21 -16.78 6.42
C GLY A 161 22.77 -17.44 5.16
#